data_AF-A0ABD3NYE3-F1
#
_entry.id   AF-A0ABD3NYE3-F1
#
_cell.length_a   1.000
_cell.length_b   1.000
_cell.length_c   1.000
_cell.angle_alpha   90.00
_cell.angle_beta   90.00
_cell.angle_gamma   90.00
#
_symmetry.space_group_name_H-M   'P 1'
#
loop_
_entity.id
_entity.type
_entity.pdbx_description
1 polymer ?
#
loop_
_entity_poly.entity_id
_entity_poly.type
_entity_poly.pdbx_seq_one_letter_code
_entity_poly.pdbx_strand_id
1 'polypeptide(L)'
;MPLRVAKAARLGAAKNRHGDYLGSCEDAMADPEFTNINKISVPSDDKVRQDPKCKFITSGCKPKVVISEDMLRDFSRGPAEEDIIGNFLLANEKTFKHVASRDNWTCLWDKLIVKNEGHISPTTREANFSEFMLQKMIDEVQRVVIKYSSPLWAYDINAKRLVGLLREQLPMLQEEVTQVASGSRPLAVKDIYGPGERVARFSKTT
;
A
#
# COMPACT_ATOMS: atom_id res chain seq x y z
N MET A 1 33.61 44.82 31.28
CA MET A 1 32.28 44.19 31.31
C MET A 1 32.33 42.89 30.53
N PRO A 2 32.38 41.71 31.18
CA PRO A 2 32.26 40.43 30.48
C PRO A 2 30.79 39.95 30.49
N LEU A 3 30.26 39.66 29.30
CA LEU A 3 28.95 39.07 29.07
C LEU A 3 28.93 37.64 29.64
N ARG A 4 28.01 37.41 30.60
CA ARG A 4 27.71 36.09 31.15
C ARG A 4 26.98 35.26 30.10
N VAL A 5 27.59 34.14 29.72
CA VAL A 5 26.93 33.07 28.96
C VAL A 5 25.87 32.45 29.87
N ALA A 6 24.59 32.68 29.55
CA ALA A 6 23.49 32.00 30.20
C ALA A 6 23.52 30.52 29.82
N LYS A 7 23.74 29.69 30.83
CA LYS A 7 23.68 28.23 30.80
C LYS A 7 22.28 27.82 30.31
N ALA A 8 22.19 27.25 29.11
CA ALA A 8 20.95 26.66 28.62
C ALA A 8 20.49 25.58 29.61
N ALA A 9 19.35 25.81 30.24
CA ALA A 9 18.70 24.83 31.09
C ALA A 9 18.36 23.61 30.24
N ARG A 10 18.83 22.44 30.68
CA ARG A 10 18.30 21.15 30.23
C ARG A 10 16.82 21.12 30.63
N LEU A 11 15.93 21.39 29.68
CA LEU A 11 14.52 21.03 29.81
C LEU A 11 14.47 19.50 29.85
N GLY A 12 14.00 18.99 30.98
CA GLY A 12 13.89 17.57 31.25
C GLY A 12 12.95 16.88 30.26
N ALA A 13 13.20 15.58 30.09
CA ALA A 13 12.36 14.65 29.34
C ALA A 13 10.88 14.86 29.66
N ALA A 14 10.15 15.45 28.71
CA ALA A 14 8.70 15.43 28.73
C ALA A 14 8.27 13.97 28.55
N LYS A 15 7.58 13.42 29.54
CA LYS A 15 6.81 12.19 29.35
C LYS A 15 5.72 12.52 28.33
N ASN A 16 5.91 12.09 27.08
CA ASN A 16 4.89 12.20 26.03
C ASN A 16 3.62 11.53 26.53
N ARG A 17 2.59 12.33 26.83
CA ARG A 17 1.24 11.83 27.06
C ARG A 17 0.65 11.58 25.68
N HIS A 18 0.00 10.42 25.54
CA HIS A 18 -0.64 10.00 24.31
C HIS A 18 -1.47 11.12 23.66
N GLY A 19 -1.14 11.47 22.42
CA GLY A 19 -1.89 12.42 21.60
C GLY A 19 -1.32 13.82 21.50
N ASP A 20 -0.21 14.14 22.16
CA ASP A 20 0.48 15.42 21.93
C ASP A 20 1.43 15.30 20.73
N TYR A 21 1.41 16.32 19.86
CA TYR A 21 2.22 16.50 18.66
C TYR A 21 3.59 15.78 18.75
N LEU A 22 3.81 14.77 17.91
CA LEU A 22 5.13 14.16 17.72
C LEU A 22 6.04 15.22 17.07
N GLY A 23 6.73 15.98 17.91
CA GLY A 23 7.48 17.19 17.55
C GLY A 23 8.78 16.91 16.80
N SER A 24 9.26 15.66 16.79
CA SER A 24 10.44 15.23 16.06
C SER A 24 10.26 13.84 15.44
N CYS A 25 11.07 13.53 14.42
CA CYS A 25 11.12 12.23 13.79
C CYS A 25 11.50 11.12 14.79
N GLU A 26 12.44 11.41 15.69
CA GLU A 26 12.86 10.50 16.76
C GLU A 26 11.69 10.18 17.72
N ASP A 27 10.89 11.17 18.09
CA ASP A 27 9.73 10.97 18.96
C ASP A 27 8.65 10.13 18.27
N ALA A 28 8.45 10.32 16.97
CA ALA A 28 7.50 9.52 16.19
C ALA A 28 7.92 8.06 16.04
N MET A 29 9.21 7.80 15.83
CA MET A 29 9.76 6.44 15.76
C MET A 29 9.77 5.74 17.14
N ALA A 30 9.78 6.49 18.23
CA ALA A 30 9.75 5.97 19.59
C ALA A 30 8.32 5.69 20.10
N ASP A 31 7.28 5.95 19.30
CA ASP A 31 5.89 5.71 19.69
C ASP A 31 5.63 4.20 19.90
N PRO A 32 5.09 3.79 21.07
CA PRO A 32 4.75 2.40 21.35
C PRO A 32 3.76 1.76 20.36
N GLU A 33 2.95 2.53 19.63
CA GLU A 33 2.07 2.02 18.58
C GLU A 33 2.84 1.64 17.31
N PHE A 34 3.89 2.39 16.96
CA PHE A 34 4.75 2.12 15.80
C PHE A 34 5.73 0.97 16.04
N THR A 35 6.15 0.74 17.29
CA THR A 35 7.11 -0.31 17.65
C THR A 35 6.47 -1.69 17.87
N ASN A 36 5.13 -1.79 17.86
CA ASN A 36 4.37 -3.02 18.18
C ASN A 36 3.55 -3.57 17.00
N ILE A 37 4.16 -3.58 15.82
CA ILE A 37 3.57 -3.95 14.52
C ILE A 37 3.07 -5.41 14.49
N ASN A 38 3.57 -6.26 15.39
CA ASN A 38 3.12 -7.65 15.58
C ASN A 38 1.63 -7.78 15.99
N LYS A 39 0.93 -6.69 16.27
CA LYS A 39 -0.52 -6.68 16.55
C LYS A 39 -1.39 -6.30 15.35
N ILE A 40 -0.81 -5.91 14.21
CA ILE A 40 -1.59 -5.65 13.00
C ILE A 40 -1.81 -6.99 12.30
N SER A 41 -2.84 -7.72 12.72
CA SER A 41 -3.33 -8.85 11.94
C SER A 41 -4.02 -8.32 10.69
N VAL A 42 -3.35 -8.44 9.54
CA VAL A 42 -4.03 -8.37 8.24
C VAL A 42 -4.96 -9.59 8.18
N PRO A 43 -6.29 -9.43 8.12
CA PRO A 43 -7.18 -10.57 8.02
C PRO A 43 -6.86 -11.32 6.73
N SER A 44 -6.41 -12.58 6.81
CA SER A 44 -6.33 -13.47 5.65
C SER A 44 -7.76 -13.87 5.27
N ASP A 45 -8.44 -13.01 4.51
CA ASP A 45 -9.80 -13.31 4.03
C ASP A 45 -9.68 -14.22 2.80
N ASP A 46 -9.53 -15.53 3.03
CA ASP A 46 -9.59 -16.63 2.03
C ASP A 46 -10.99 -16.85 1.44
N LYS A 47 -11.83 -15.82 1.46
CA LYS A 47 -13.15 -15.82 0.84
C LYS A 47 -13.17 -14.64 -0.11
N VAL A 48 -13.64 -14.89 -1.35
CA VAL A 48 -14.07 -13.83 -2.27
C VAL A 48 -15.24 -13.11 -1.60
N ARG A 49 -14.93 -12.23 -0.65
CA ARG A 49 -15.86 -11.34 0.01
C ARG A 49 -16.05 -10.20 -0.97
N GLN A 50 -17.17 -10.25 -1.68
CA GLN A 50 -17.74 -9.04 -2.24
C GLN A 50 -17.85 -8.06 -1.07
N ASP A 51 -17.10 -6.95 -1.12
CA ASP A 51 -17.08 -5.94 -0.08
C ASP A 51 -18.53 -5.58 0.26
N PRO A 52 -19.01 -5.78 1.51
CA PRO A 52 -20.37 -5.43 1.91
C PRO A 52 -20.71 -3.95 1.66
N LYS A 53 -19.70 -3.07 1.60
CA LYS A 53 -19.84 -1.65 1.23
C LYS A 53 -20.14 -1.46 -0.25
N CYS A 54 -19.95 -2.49 -1.07
CA CYS A 54 -20.27 -2.48 -2.50
C CYS A 54 -21.68 -3.00 -2.83
N LYS A 55 -22.41 -3.55 -1.85
CA LYS A 55 -23.72 -4.19 -2.05
C LYS A 55 -24.87 -3.19 -2.35
N PHE A 56 -24.69 -1.91 -2.03
CA PHE A 56 -25.70 -0.86 -2.16
C PHE A 56 -25.34 0.25 -3.17
N ILE A 57 -24.32 0.06 -4.00
CA ILE A 57 -23.85 1.14 -4.89
C ILE A 57 -24.72 1.21 -6.14
N THR A 58 -25.82 1.96 -6.05
CA THR A 58 -26.66 2.32 -7.18
C THR A 58 -26.21 3.60 -7.89
N SER A 59 -25.21 4.34 -7.36
CA SER A 59 -24.76 5.65 -7.90
C SER A 59 -23.24 5.84 -8.11
N GLY A 60 -22.45 4.76 -8.14
CA GLY A 60 -21.06 4.77 -8.63
C GLY A 60 -20.00 5.10 -7.57
N CYS A 61 -19.17 4.11 -7.22
CA CYS A 61 -17.98 4.32 -6.41
C CYS A 61 -16.92 5.12 -7.17
N LYS A 62 -16.46 6.22 -6.56
CA LYS A 62 -15.29 6.99 -6.99
C LYS A 62 -14.09 6.73 -6.10
N PRO A 63 -12.87 6.65 -6.66
CA PRO A 63 -11.66 6.55 -5.85
C PRO A 63 -11.47 7.84 -5.03
N LYS A 64 -11.32 7.71 -3.71
CA LYS A 64 -11.08 8.85 -2.81
C LYS A 64 -9.59 9.18 -2.70
N VAL A 65 -8.75 8.16 -2.76
CA VAL A 65 -7.29 8.24 -2.76
C VAL A 65 -6.77 7.00 -3.49
N VAL A 66 -5.67 7.15 -4.21
CA VAL A 66 -5.03 6.06 -4.96
C VAL A 66 -3.56 6.08 -4.63
N ILE A 67 -3.09 5.01 -3.98
CA ILE A 67 -1.72 4.86 -3.50
C ILE A 67 -1.10 3.66 -4.23
N SER A 68 0.17 3.79 -4.62
CA SER A 68 0.98 2.74 -5.21
C SER A 68 2.09 2.34 -4.26
N GLU A 69 2.11 1.07 -3.86
CA GLU A 69 3.21 0.53 -3.06
C GLU A 69 4.53 0.58 -3.83
N ASP A 70 4.52 0.28 -5.13
CA ASP A 70 5.71 0.31 -5.98
C ASP A 70 6.31 1.72 -6.04
N MET A 71 5.46 2.76 -6.16
CA MET A 71 5.92 4.15 -6.11
C MET A 71 6.37 4.55 -4.70
N LEU A 72 5.69 4.08 -3.66
CA LEU A 72 6.08 4.36 -2.27
C LEU A 72 7.50 3.86 -1.97
N ARG A 73 7.88 2.71 -2.55
CA ARG A 73 9.21 2.10 -2.37
C ARG A 73 10.28 2.67 -3.30
N ASP A 74 9.88 3.41 -4.32
CA ASP A 74 10.80 4.01 -5.29
C ASP A 74 11.48 5.25 -4.69
N PHE A 75 12.81 5.33 -4.79
CA PHE A 75 13.56 6.43 -4.17
C PHE A 75 13.21 7.82 -4.72
N SER A 76 12.79 7.90 -5.97
CA SER A 76 12.47 9.15 -6.66
C SER A 76 10.99 9.52 -6.55
N ARG A 77 10.10 8.53 -6.39
CA ARG A 77 8.64 8.73 -6.34
C ARG A 77 8.05 8.59 -4.95
N GLY A 78 8.75 7.93 -4.03
CA GLY A 78 8.31 7.60 -2.68
C GLY A 78 7.89 8.80 -1.83
N PRO A 79 8.68 9.89 -1.77
CA PRO A 79 8.27 11.09 -1.03
C PRO A 79 6.95 11.70 -1.52
N ALA A 80 6.71 11.69 -2.84
CA ALA A 80 5.44 12.18 -3.39
C ALA A 80 4.27 11.24 -3.04
N GLU A 81 4.51 9.94 -2.95
CA GLU A 81 3.52 8.96 -2.50
C GLU A 81 3.18 9.14 -1.03
N GLU A 82 4.19 9.38 -0.20
CA GLU A 82 4.03 9.68 1.21
C GLU A 82 3.18 10.94 1.43
N ASP A 83 3.44 12.02 0.67
CA ASP A 83 2.65 13.23 0.72
C ASP A 83 1.17 12.98 0.44
N ILE A 84 0.84 12.10 -0.51
CA ILE A 84 -0.55 11.73 -0.82
C ILE A 84 -1.20 11.05 0.40
N ILE A 85 -0.50 10.11 1.03
CA ILE A 85 -0.97 9.39 2.22
C ILE A 85 -1.19 10.38 3.37
N GLY A 86 -0.16 11.16 3.71
CA GLY A 86 -0.19 12.10 4.82
C GLY A 86 -1.29 13.15 4.66
N ASN A 87 -1.42 13.74 3.47
CA ASN A 87 -2.47 14.73 3.20
C ASN A 87 -3.88 14.13 3.28
N PHE A 88 -4.07 12.90 2.80
CA PHE A 88 -5.35 12.22 2.93
C PHE A 88 -5.72 11.94 4.39
N LEU A 89 -4.75 11.52 5.21
CA LEU A 89 -4.97 11.25 6.63
C LEU A 89 -5.20 12.54 7.44
N LEU A 90 -4.51 13.64 7.12
CA LEU A 90 -4.72 14.94 7.75
C LEU A 90 -6.10 15.53 7.44
N ALA A 91 -6.61 15.31 6.23
CA ALA A 91 -7.92 15.81 5.82
C ALA A 91 -9.10 15.08 6.49
N ASN A 92 -8.84 14.00 7.24
CA ASN A 92 -9.87 13.19 7.88
C ASN A 92 -9.90 13.42 9.39
N GLU A 93 -11.02 13.93 9.89
CA GLU A 93 -11.26 14.26 11.30
C GLU A 93 -11.03 13.10 12.28
N LYS A 94 -11.11 11.85 11.82
CA LYS A 94 -10.86 10.69 12.68
C LYS A 94 -9.38 10.36 12.82
N THR A 95 -8.58 10.70 11.82
CA THR A 95 -7.18 10.31 11.73
C THR A 95 -6.22 11.46 11.98
N PHE A 96 -6.60 12.72 11.72
CA PHE A 96 -5.68 13.86 11.71
C PHE A 96 -4.83 14.00 12.97
N LYS A 97 -5.41 13.76 14.15
CA LYS A 97 -4.71 13.88 15.45
C LYS A 97 -3.63 12.80 15.68
N HIS A 98 -3.61 11.76 14.85
CA HIS A 98 -2.65 10.66 14.90
C HIS A 98 -1.61 10.76 13.78
N VAL A 99 -1.69 11.77 12.91
CA VAL A 99 -0.74 11.94 11.82
C VAL A 99 0.44 12.75 12.32
N ALA A 100 1.65 12.24 12.09
CA ALA A 100 2.87 12.99 12.38
C ALA A 100 2.89 14.33 11.62
N SER A 101 3.58 15.32 12.19
CA SER A 101 3.76 16.61 11.52
C SER A 101 4.40 16.43 10.13
N ARG A 102 4.04 17.28 9.17
CA ARG A 102 4.52 17.18 7.78
C ARG A 102 6.05 17.24 7.70
N ASP A 103 6.68 18.02 8.57
CA ASP A 103 8.14 18.16 8.62
C ASP A 103 8.86 16.84 8.98
N ASN A 104 8.13 15.87 9.56
CA ASN A 104 8.68 14.56 9.94
C ASN A 104 8.48 13.48 8.88
N TRP A 105 7.66 13.70 7.85
CA TRP A 105 7.29 12.67 6.86
C TRP A 105 8.52 12.10 6.15
N THR A 106 9.31 12.94 5.48
CA THR A 106 10.50 12.47 4.75
C THR A 106 11.47 11.66 5.62
N CYS A 107 11.59 12.01 6.91
CA CYS A 107 12.41 11.25 7.85
C CYS A 107 11.78 9.88 8.22
N LEU A 108 10.46 9.84 8.40
CA LEU A 108 9.73 8.59 8.61
C LEU A 108 9.84 7.67 7.38
N TRP A 109 9.69 8.20 6.17
CA TRP A 109 9.88 7.42 4.96
C TRP A 109 11.30 6.87 4.83
N ASP A 110 12.33 7.68 5.09
CA ASP A 110 13.73 7.21 5.08
C ASP A 110 13.95 6.09 6.11
N LYS A 111 13.45 6.24 7.34
CA LYS A 111 13.62 5.20 8.36
C LYS A 111 12.80 3.93 8.08
N LEU A 112 11.53 4.07 7.72
CA LEU A 112 10.61 2.95 7.56
C LEU A 112 10.76 2.22 6.22
N ILE A 113 10.94 2.96 5.13
CA ILE A 113 10.96 2.41 3.77
C ILE A 113 12.39 2.17 3.30
N VAL A 114 13.28 3.17 3.42
CA VAL A 114 14.67 3.05 2.91
C VAL A 114 15.53 2.19 3.83
N LYS A 115 15.52 2.47 5.14
CA LYS A 115 16.35 1.77 6.13
C LYS A 115 15.68 0.53 6.72
N ASN A 116 14.38 0.32 6.44
CA ASN A 116 13.60 -0.80 6.94
C ASN A 116 13.65 -0.96 8.48
N GLU A 117 13.77 0.16 9.22
CA GLU A 117 13.88 0.17 10.68
C GLU A 117 12.56 -0.25 11.37
N GLY A 118 11.46 -0.30 10.63
CA GLY A 118 10.18 -0.84 11.10
C GLY A 118 10.10 -2.36 11.03
N HIS A 119 11.10 -3.08 10.51
CA HIS A 119 10.99 -4.53 10.26
C HIS A 119 9.72 -4.92 9.46
N ILE A 120 9.23 -4.01 8.61
CA ILE A 120 8.11 -4.28 7.71
C ILE A 120 8.71 -5.11 6.58
N SER A 121 8.84 -6.41 6.82
CA SER A 121 9.31 -7.31 5.80
C SER A 121 8.26 -7.31 4.68
N PRO A 122 8.60 -6.90 3.45
CA PRO A 122 7.69 -7.07 2.33
C PRO A 122 7.38 -8.57 2.28
N THR A 123 6.10 -8.92 2.35
CA THR A 123 5.69 -10.28 2.02
C THR A 123 6.09 -10.49 0.57
N THR A 124 7.21 -11.16 0.35
CA THR A 124 7.56 -11.64 -0.97
C THR A 124 6.43 -12.57 -1.38
N ARG A 125 5.78 -12.28 -2.50
CA ARG A 125 4.73 -13.14 -3.02
C ARG A 125 5.33 -14.52 -3.27
N GLU A 126 5.05 -15.47 -2.38
CA GLU A 126 5.64 -16.81 -2.43
C GLU A 126 4.96 -17.72 -3.45
N ALA A 127 3.79 -17.32 -3.95
CA ALA A 127 2.92 -18.08 -4.84
C ALA A 127 2.80 -17.43 -6.23
N ASN A 128 3.04 -18.20 -7.28
CA ASN A 128 2.75 -17.80 -8.65
C ASN A 128 1.24 -17.91 -8.95
N PHE A 129 0.78 -17.25 -10.01
CA PHE A 129 -0.57 -17.42 -10.53
C PHE A 129 -0.50 -18.27 -11.80
N SER A 130 -1.50 -19.11 -12.01
CA SER A 130 -1.65 -19.82 -13.26
C SER A 130 -2.02 -18.90 -14.43
N GLU A 131 -1.85 -19.39 -15.65
CA GLU A 131 -2.23 -18.66 -16.87
C GLU A 131 -3.67 -18.17 -16.80
N PHE A 132 -4.60 -19.03 -16.39
CA PHE A 132 -6.01 -18.66 -16.23
C PHE A 132 -6.21 -17.53 -15.23
N MET A 133 -5.54 -17.60 -14.07
CA MET A 133 -5.67 -16.59 -13.02
C MET A 133 -5.07 -15.25 -13.46
N LEU A 134 -3.92 -15.27 -14.11
CA LEU A 134 -3.28 -14.09 -14.67
C LEU A 134 -4.13 -13.44 -15.76
N GLN A 135 -4.74 -14.24 -16.64
CA GLN A 135 -5.67 -13.70 -17.64
C GLN A 135 -6.89 -13.05 -16.98
N LYS A 136 -7.42 -13.62 -15.89
CA LYS A 136 -8.50 -12.97 -15.12
C LYS A 136 -8.07 -11.67 -14.46
N MET A 137 -6.83 -11.58 -13.98
CA MET A 137 -6.28 -10.33 -13.48
C MET A 137 -6.17 -9.28 -14.61
N ILE A 138 -5.68 -9.66 -15.78
CA ILE A 138 -5.60 -8.80 -16.97
C ILE A 138 -7.00 -8.29 -17.36
N ASP A 139 -7.98 -9.18 -17.48
CA ASP A 139 -9.36 -8.84 -17.83
C ASP A 139 -9.94 -7.83 -16.83
N GLU A 140 -9.70 -8.04 -15.52
CA GLU A 140 -10.17 -7.15 -14.46
C GLU A 140 -9.48 -5.79 -14.48
N VAL A 141 -8.15 -5.76 -14.69
CA VAL A 141 -7.39 -4.51 -14.85
C VAL A 141 -7.92 -3.71 -16.05
N GLN A 142 -8.13 -4.37 -17.19
CA GLN A 142 -8.69 -3.74 -18.39
C GLN A 142 -10.11 -3.21 -18.14
N ARG A 143 -10.95 -3.97 -17.44
CA ARG A 143 -12.32 -3.55 -17.07
C ARG A 143 -12.29 -2.27 -16.22
N VAL A 144 -11.39 -2.19 -15.24
CA VAL A 144 -11.22 -1.01 -14.38
C VAL A 144 -10.68 0.17 -15.17
N VAL A 145 -9.68 -0.04 -16.04
CA VAL A 145 -9.14 0.98 -16.94
C VAL A 145 -10.23 1.57 -17.84
N ILE A 146 -11.04 0.72 -18.48
CA ILE A 146 -12.14 1.15 -19.36
C ILE A 146 -13.15 2.00 -18.58
N LYS A 147 -13.57 1.52 -17.40
CA LYS A 147 -14.53 2.24 -16.55
C LYS A 147 -14.04 3.64 -16.20
N TYR A 148 -12.82 3.77 -15.68
CA TYR A 148 -12.27 5.04 -15.18
C TYR A 148 -11.63 5.91 -16.27
N SER A 149 -11.50 5.41 -17.49
CA SER A 149 -11.16 6.22 -18.67
C SER A 149 -12.38 6.84 -19.36
N SER A 150 -13.61 6.50 -18.95
CA SER A 150 -14.82 7.03 -19.57
C SER A 150 -14.97 8.54 -19.32
N PRO A 151 -15.69 9.29 -20.20
CA PRO A 151 -15.85 10.74 -20.07
C PRO A 151 -16.40 11.21 -18.71
N LEU A 152 -17.17 10.35 -18.01
CA LEU A 152 -17.67 10.62 -16.66
C LEU A 152 -16.56 10.92 -15.65
N TRP A 153 -15.36 10.38 -15.86
CA TRP A 153 -14.20 10.51 -14.97
C TRP A 153 -13.12 11.44 -15.52
N ALA A 154 -13.37 12.12 -16.65
CA ALA A 154 -12.36 12.91 -17.37
C ALA A 154 -11.74 14.05 -16.55
N TYR A 155 -12.37 14.47 -15.46
CA TYR A 155 -11.87 15.53 -14.58
C TYR A 155 -11.48 15.01 -13.17
N ASP A 156 -11.67 13.72 -12.89
CA ASP A 156 -11.31 13.14 -11.59
C ASP A 156 -9.83 12.75 -11.57
N ILE A 157 -9.04 13.46 -10.74
CA ILE A 157 -7.59 13.25 -10.63
C ILE A 157 -7.23 11.85 -10.10
N ASN A 158 -8.06 11.28 -9.22
CA ASN A 158 -7.82 9.96 -8.65
C ASN A 158 -8.14 8.88 -9.67
N ALA A 159 -9.20 9.07 -10.47
CA ALA A 159 -9.51 8.18 -11.58
C ALA A 159 -8.38 8.17 -12.63
N LYS A 160 -7.85 9.34 -12.99
CA LYS A 160 -6.69 9.46 -13.90
C LYS A 160 -5.46 8.75 -13.34
N ARG A 161 -5.15 8.98 -12.07
CA ARG A 161 -4.03 8.34 -11.38
C ARG A 161 -4.17 6.82 -11.35
N LEU A 162 -5.35 6.30 -11.00
CA LEU A 162 -5.65 4.87 -11.03
C LEU A 162 -5.42 4.28 -12.42
N VAL A 163 -5.94 4.92 -13.46
CA VAL A 163 -5.74 4.48 -14.85
C VAL A 163 -4.25 4.48 -15.23
N GLY A 164 -3.49 5.51 -14.82
CA GLY A 164 -2.04 5.57 -15.04
C GLY A 164 -1.32 4.37 -14.44
N LEU A 165 -1.53 4.12 -13.16
CA LEU A 165 -0.91 2.99 -12.44
C LEU A 165 -1.27 1.64 -13.05
N LEU A 166 -2.55 1.42 -13.37
CA LEU A 166 -3.01 0.17 -13.96
C LEU A 166 -2.44 -0.06 -15.37
N ARG A 167 -2.22 1.01 -16.13
CA ARG A 167 -1.55 0.92 -17.45
C ARG A 167 -0.06 0.63 -17.32
N GLU A 168 0.60 1.11 -16.27
CA GLU A 168 2.00 0.76 -15.98
C GLU A 168 2.14 -0.72 -15.59
N GLN A 169 1.17 -1.29 -14.87
CA GLN A 169 1.22 -2.70 -14.42
C GLN A 169 0.81 -3.72 -15.49
N LEU A 170 0.00 -3.32 -16.48
CA LEU A 170 -0.55 -4.25 -17.48
C LEU A 170 0.52 -5.03 -18.28
N PRO A 171 1.62 -4.41 -18.75
CA PRO A 171 2.69 -5.14 -19.45
C PRO A 171 3.37 -6.20 -18.58
N MET A 172 3.54 -5.95 -17.29
CA MET A 172 4.16 -6.90 -16.36
C MET A 172 3.30 -8.17 -16.19
N LEU A 173 1.97 -8.00 -16.12
CA LEU A 173 1.03 -9.12 -16.08
C LEU A 173 1.04 -9.92 -17.40
N GLN A 174 1.09 -9.23 -18.55
CA GLN A 174 1.17 -9.88 -19.86
C GLN A 174 2.46 -10.68 -20.02
N GLU A 175 3.57 -10.16 -19.49
CA GLU A 175 4.83 -10.90 -19.45
C GLU A 175 4.72 -12.13 -18.54
N GLU A 176 4.13 -12.01 -17.34
CA GLU A 176 3.95 -13.15 -16.42
C GLU A 176 3.10 -14.27 -17.09
N VAL A 177 2.03 -13.91 -17.81
CA VAL A 177 1.23 -14.88 -18.59
C VAL A 177 2.11 -15.62 -19.60
N THR A 178 2.92 -14.88 -20.35
CA THR A 178 3.80 -15.45 -21.39
C THR A 178 4.84 -16.39 -20.78
N GLN A 179 5.40 -16.03 -19.63
CA GLN A 179 6.36 -16.85 -18.90
C GLN A 179 5.73 -18.14 -18.36
N VAL A 180 4.49 -18.09 -17.86
CA VAL A 180 3.77 -19.28 -17.39
C VAL A 180 3.40 -20.19 -18.56
N ALA A 181 2.84 -19.63 -19.64
CA ALA A 181 2.43 -20.38 -20.83
C ALA A 181 3.61 -21.06 -21.55
N SER A 182 4.77 -20.42 -21.59
CA SER A 182 6.00 -21.00 -22.16
C SER A 182 6.69 -22.03 -21.25
N GLY A 183 6.26 -22.16 -19.99
CA GLY A 183 6.93 -22.99 -18.98
C GLY A 183 8.19 -22.37 -18.38
N SER A 184 8.55 -21.14 -18.77
CA SER A 184 9.68 -20.39 -18.20
C SER A 184 9.48 -20.07 -16.71
N ARG A 185 8.22 -19.98 -16.27
CA ARG A 185 7.82 -19.85 -14.87
C ARG A 185 6.97 -21.07 -14.46
N PRO A 186 7.59 -22.16 -13.99
CA PRO A 186 6.88 -23.40 -13.66
C PRO A 186 6.02 -23.22 -12.40
N LEU A 187 4.82 -23.82 -12.42
CA LEU A 187 3.86 -23.75 -11.31
C LEU A 187 4.00 -24.93 -10.34
N ALA A 188 4.18 -24.63 -9.05
CA ALA A 188 4.26 -25.55 -7.92
C ALA A 188 2.92 -25.71 -7.18
N VAL A 189 2.76 -26.76 -6.37
CA VAL A 189 1.50 -27.06 -5.65
C VAL A 189 0.99 -25.91 -4.79
N LYS A 190 1.89 -25.08 -4.24
CA LYS A 190 1.57 -23.89 -3.43
C LYS A 190 1.03 -22.70 -4.24
N ASP A 191 1.07 -22.77 -5.57
CA ASP A 191 0.68 -21.68 -6.45
C ASP A 191 -0.85 -21.58 -6.61
N ILE A 192 -1.31 -20.44 -7.10
CA ILE A 192 -2.74 -20.11 -7.19
C ILE A 192 -3.25 -20.45 -8.58
N TYR A 193 -4.08 -21.49 -8.64
CA TYR A 193 -4.60 -22.08 -9.87
C TYR A 193 -6.03 -21.67 -10.19
N GLY A 194 -6.41 -21.71 -11.46
CA GLY A 194 -7.79 -21.58 -11.91
C GLY A 194 -8.63 -22.83 -11.60
N PRO A 195 -9.96 -22.75 -11.72
CA PRO A 195 -10.86 -23.87 -11.42
C PRO A 195 -10.54 -25.15 -12.20
N GLY A 196 -10.24 -25.05 -13.49
CA GLY A 196 -9.93 -26.22 -14.34
C GLY A 196 -8.59 -26.89 -13.98
N GLU A 197 -7.55 -26.09 -13.71
CA GLU A 197 -6.22 -26.59 -13.37
C GLU A 197 -6.18 -27.23 -11.99
N ARG A 198 -6.97 -26.72 -11.03
CA ARG A 198 -7.16 -27.36 -9.73
C ARG A 198 -7.73 -28.77 -9.91
N VAL A 199 -8.78 -28.92 -10.72
CA VAL A 199 -9.38 -30.24 -10.97
C VAL A 199 -8.36 -31.17 -11.64
N ALA A 200 -7.66 -30.72 -12.69
CA ALA A 200 -6.70 -31.55 -13.41
C ALA A 200 -5.50 -32.02 -12.55
N ARG A 201 -5.01 -31.16 -11.64
CA ARG A 201 -3.86 -31.48 -10.78
C ARG A 201 -4.24 -32.29 -9.54
N PHE A 202 -5.38 -31.98 -8.91
CA PHE A 202 -5.74 -32.61 -7.63
C PHE A 202 -6.66 -33.83 -7.78
N SER A 203 -7.23 -34.09 -8.96
CA SER A 203 -8.02 -35.31 -9.23
C SER A 203 -7.18 -36.59 -9.41
N LYS A 204 -5.86 -36.49 -9.55
CA LYS A 204 -4.95 -37.63 -9.73
C LYS A 204 -4.30 -38.14 -8.42
N THR A 205 -4.75 -37.66 -7.26
CA THR A 205 -4.15 -37.97 -5.95
C THR A 205 -5.08 -38.79 -5.05
N THR A 206 -5.98 -39.60 -5.62
CA THR A 206 -6.83 -40.57 -4.91
C THR A 206 -6.65 -41.93 -5.56
#